data_AF-A0A6I8UWN3-F1
#
_entry.id   AF-A0A6I8UWN3-F1
#
_cell.length_a   1.000
_cell.length_b   1.000
_cell.length_c   1.000
_cell.angle_alpha   90.00
_cell.angle_beta   90.00
_cell.angle_gamma   90.00
#
_symmetry.space_group_name_H-M   'P 1'
#
loop_
_entity.id
_entity.type
_entity.pdbx_description
1 polymer ?
#
loop_
_entity_poly.entity_id
_entity_poly.type
_entity_poly.pdbx_seq_one_letter_code
_entity_poly.pdbx_strand_id
1 'polypeptide(L)'
;MNVLRSILLLSFLAICLAPKQTDAQAIINPQWSKLSKCAQVGVEAVAKVVTNVIPAVYEMQICSFYTALPPKDGKPKSSIWYLKNIYRFFKKLVVNNPKCLKLLVTQATELIKPYSEQIEELECLQEKDYIL
;
A
#
# COMPACT_ATOMS: atom_id res chain seq x y z
N MET A 1 -31.28 24.54 -7.16
CA MET A 1 -30.11 23.64 -6.99
C MET A 1 -28.81 24.33 -6.55
N ASN A 2 -28.66 25.65 -6.66
CA ASN A 2 -27.44 26.33 -6.20
C ASN A 2 -27.40 26.56 -4.68
N VAL A 3 -28.56 26.80 -4.05
CA VAL A 3 -28.64 27.10 -2.60
C VAL A 3 -28.18 25.92 -1.73
N LEU A 4 -28.62 24.70 -2.06
CA LEU A 4 -28.24 23.49 -1.32
C LEU A 4 -26.72 23.21 -1.42
N ARG A 5 -26.14 23.52 -2.58
CA ARG A 5 -24.70 23.36 -2.85
C ARG A 5 -23.89 24.41 -2.08
N SER A 6 -24.39 25.65 -2.01
CA SER A 6 -23.77 26.71 -1.21
C SER A 6 -23.81 26.41 0.30
N ILE A 7 -24.91 25.85 0.81
CA ILE A 7 -25.04 25.46 2.22
C ILE A 7 -24.06 24.33 2.57
N LEU A 8 -23.90 23.33 1.70
CA LEU A 8 -22.92 22.25 1.88
C LEU A 8 -21.48 22.76 1.88
N LEU A 9 -21.16 23.71 0.99
CA LEU A 9 -19.81 24.30 0.93
C LEU A 9 -19.53 25.19 2.14
N LEU A 10 -20.52 25.96 2.61
CA LEU A 10 -20.42 26.80 3.80
C LEU A 10 -20.29 25.98 5.09
N SER A 11 -20.98 24.85 5.19
CA SER A 11 -20.83 23.92 6.32
C SER A 11 -19.46 23.24 6.32
N PHE A 12 -18.92 22.89 5.16
CA PHE A 12 -17.54 22.41 5.04
C PHE A 12 -16.50 23.47 5.43
N LEU A 13 -16.69 24.71 4.98
CA LEU A 13 -15.83 25.85 5.35
C LEU A 13 -15.89 26.16 6.84
N ALA A 14 -17.06 26.03 7.47
CA ALA A 14 -17.22 26.19 8.91
C ALA A 14 -16.47 25.11 9.71
N ILE A 15 -16.40 23.87 9.21
CA ILE A 15 -15.60 22.80 9.82
C ILE A 15 -14.10 23.07 9.66
N CYS A 16 -13.67 23.60 8.51
CA CYS A 16 -12.26 23.92 8.26
C CYS A 16 -11.77 25.19 8.98
N LEU A 17 -12.64 26.18 9.19
CA LEU A 17 -12.33 27.47 9.80
C LEU A 17 -12.71 27.55 11.28
N ALA A 18 -13.40 26.54 11.83
CA ALA A 18 -13.58 26.43 13.27
C ALA A 18 -12.20 26.47 13.92
N PRO A 19 -11.94 27.42 14.83
CA PRO A 19 -10.68 27.45 15.55
C PRO A 19 -10.60 26.13 16.31
N LYS A 20 -9.67 25.27 15.88
CA LYS A 20 -9.24 24.13 16.68
C LYS A 20 -8.65 24.71 17.96
N GLN A 21 -9.50 24.93 18.97
CA GLN A 21 -9.07 25.02 20.35
C GLN A 21 -8.50 23.64 20.69
N THR A 22 -7.24 23.41 20.28
CA THR A 22 -6.42 22.28 20.71
C THR A 22 -5.89 22.49 22.13
N ASP A 23 -6.72 23.08 23.00
CA ASP A 23 -6.52 23.06 24.45
C ASP A 23 -7.40 21.98 25.11
N ALA A 24 -7.99 21.09 24.32
CA ALA A 24 -8.17 19.71 24.75
C ALA A 24 -6.81 19.00 24.68
N GLN A 25 -5.91 19.34 25.61
CA GLN A 25 -5.04 18.32 26.20
C GLN A 25 -5.96 17.30 26.90
N ALA A 26 -6.70 16.52 26.10
CA ALA A 26 -7.03 15.19 26.54
C ALA A 26 -5.68 14.58 26.89
N ILE A 27 -5.53 14.13 28.12
CA ILE A 27 -4.54 13.12 28.47
C ILE A 27 -4.95 11.93 27.60
N ILE A 28 -4.59 11.96 26.30
CA ILE A 28 -4.81 10.88 25.37
C ILE A 28 -4.03 9.76 26.02
N ASN A 29 -4.75 8.77 26.56
CA ASN A 29 -4.14 7.61 27.18
C ASN A 29 -2.96 7.20 26.27
N PRO A 30 -1.74 7.09 26.81
CA PRO A 30 -0.54 6.85 26.00
C PRO A 30 -0.70 5.69 25.01
N GLN A 31 -1.59 4.73 25.31
CA GLN A 31 -1.99 3.65 24.41
C GLN A 31 -2.64 4.13 23.10
N TRP A 32 -3.53 5.13 23.12
CA TRP A 32 -4.13 5.70 21.90
C TRP A 32 -3.12 6.49 21.06
N SER A 33 -2.19 7.19 21.72
CA SER A 33 -1.08 7.88 21.02
C SER A 33 -0.10 6.89 20.39
N LYS A 34 0.16 5.76 21.06
CA LYS A 34 0.97 4.66 20.52
C LYS A 34 0.28 4.01 19.32
N LEU A 35 -1.01 3.68 19.46
CA LEU A 35 -1.80 3.07 18.40
C LEU A 35 -1.85 3.94 17.13
N SER A 36 -2.05 5.26 17.27
CA SER A 36 -2.10 6.16 16.12
C SER A 36 -0.76 6.25 15.39
N LYS A 37 0.36 6.26 16.12
CA LYS A 37 1.71 6.22 15.53
C LYS A 37 1.97 4.90 14.80
N CYS A 38 1.60 3.77 15.38
CA CYS A 38 1.72 2.46 14.74
C CYS A 38 0.88 2.37 13.46
N ALA A 39 -0.36 2.87 13.50
CA ALA A 39 -1.22 2.93 12.32
C ALA A 39 -0.61 3.84 11.24
N GLN A 40 -0.03 4.98 11.62
CA GLN A 40 0.64 5.87 10.69
C GLN A 40 1.82 5.19 9.99
N VAL A 41 2.71 4.54 10.73
CA VAL A 41 3.85 3.79 10.15
C VAL A 41 3.36 2.69 9.21
N GLY A 42 2.30 1.96 9.58
CA GLY A 42 1.69 0.95 8.72
C GLY A 42 1.10 1.52 7.42
N VAL A 43 0.38 2.64 7.49
CA VAL A 43 -0.17 3.33 6.32
C VAL A 43 0.95 3.85 5.42
N GLU A 44 2.00 4.44 5.99
CA GLU A 44 3.15 4.92 5.23
C GLU A 44 3.89 3.77 4.53
N ALA A 45 4.07 2.64 5.21
CA ALA A 45 4.66 1.44 4.64
C ALA A 45 3.84 0.91 3.44
N VAL A 46 2.52 0.78 3.61
CA VAL A 46 1.62 0.32 2.54
C VAL A 46 1.63 1.30 1.37
N ALA A 47 1.54 2.61 1.63
CA ALA A 47 1.60 3.64 0.60
C ALA A 47 2.93 3.56 -0.17
N LYS A 48 4.05 3.34 0.52
CA LYS A 48 5.34 3.17 -0.11
C LYS A 48 5.41 1.91 -0.96
N VAL A 49 4.87 0.78 -0.50
CA VAL A 49 4.81 -0.44 -1.31
C VAL A 49 3.96 -0.22 -2.56
N VAL A 50 2.71 0.26 -2.40
CA VAL A 50 1.76 0.47 -3.51
C VAL A 50 2.32 1.41 -4.58
N THR A 51 2.96 2.51 -4.18
CA THR A 51 3.59 3.45 -5.12
C THR A 51 4.74 2.83 -5.91
N ASN A 52 5.38 1.78 -5.40
CA ASN A 52 6.49 1.08 -6.04
C ASN A 52 6.08 -0.23 -6.75
N VAL A 53 4.82 -0.69 -6.64
CA VAL A 53 4.35 -1.92 -7.31
C VAL A 53 4.42 -1.79 -8.83
N ILE A 54 3.94 -0.68 -9.40
CA ILE A 54 3.92 -0.49 -10.85
C ILE A 54 5.34 -0.53 -11.46
N PRO A 55 6.31 0.28 -10.99
CA PRO A 55 7.67 0.21 -11.52
C PRO A 55 8.32 -1.16 -11.28
N ALA A 56 8.09 -1.79 -10.13
CA ALA A 56 8.60 -3.14 -9.87
C ALA A 56 8.09 -4.19 -10.88
N VAL A 57 6.79 -4.14 -11.24
CA VAL A 57 6.22 -5.01 -12.27
C VAL A 57 6.84 -4.74 -13.64
N TYR A 58 7.12 -3.48 -13.96
CA TYR A 58 7.78 -3.12 -15.22
C TYR A 58 9.21 -3.63 -15.30
N GLU A 59 10.01 -3.45 -14.23
CA GLU A 59 11.37 -3.98 -14.14
C GLU A 59 11.40 -5.52 -14.25
N MET A 60 10.43 -6.21 -13.63
CA MET A 60 10.27 -7.67 -13.80
C MET A 60 10.03 -8.07 -15.24
N GLN A 61 9.15 -7.34 -15.94
CA GLN A 61 8.83 -7.64 -17.33
C GLN A 61 10.06 -7.51 -18.22
N ILE A 62 10.85 -6.44 -18.03
CA ILE A 62 12.12 -6.24 -18.73
C ILE A 62 13.10 -7.35 -18.39
N CYS A 63 13.37 -7.59 -17.11
CA CYS A 63 14.36 -8.57 -16.67
C CYS A 63 14.02 -9.99 -17.12
N SER A 64 12.74 -10.38 -17.06
CA SER A 64 12.30 -11.71 -17.48
C SER A 64 12.01 -11.84 -18.97
N PHE A 65 12.18 -10.75 -19.74
CA PHE A 65 11.76 -10.66 -21.14
C PHE A 65 10.34 -11.19 -21.35
N TYR A 66 9.42 -10.89 -20.44
CA TYR A 66 8.06 -11.42 -20.48
C TYR A 66 7.21 -10.65 -21.48
N THR A 67 6.54 -11.37 -22.37
CA THR A 67 5.54 -10.84 -23.29
C THR A 67 4.18 -11.44 -22.99
N ALA A 68 3.16 -10.58 -22.88
CA ALA A 68 1.79 -11.02 -22.64
C ALA A 68 1.24 -11.81 -23.83
N LEU A 69 0.39 -12.79 -23.56
CA LEU A 69 -0.35 -13.50 -24.58
C LEU A 69 -1.26 -12.53 -25.35
N PRO A 70 -1.32 -12.60 -26.69
CA PRO A 70 -2.33 -11.84 -27.42
C PRO A 70 -3.73 -12.27 -26.97
N PRO A 71 -4.71 -11.34 -26.90
CA PRO A 71 -6.10 -11.72 -26.76
C PRO A 71 -6.51 -12.62 -27.93
N LYS A 72 -7.44 -13.55 -27.71
CA LYS A 72 -8.01 -14.34 -28.83
C LYS A 72 -8.71 -13.39 -29.79
N ASP A 73 -8.46 -13.57 -31.09
CA ASP A 73 -8.92 -12.68 -32.16
C ASP A 73 -10.37 -12.20 -31.97
N GLY A 74 -10.54 -10.89 -31.91
CA GLY A 74 -11.84 -10.22 -31.80
C GLY A 74 -12.56 -10.33 -30.44
N LYS A 75 -11.99 -11.03 -29.44
CA LYS A 75 -12.63 -11.20 -28.13
C LYS A 75 -12.12 -10.20 -27.09
N PRO A 76 -13.02 -9.63 -26.26
CA PRO A 76 -12.60 -8.79 -25.15
C PRO A 76 -11.74 -9.59 -24.17
N LYS A 77 -10.80 -8.91 -23.49
CA LYS A 77 -9.93 -9.50 -22.48
C LYS A 77 -10.80 -10.07 -21.34
N SER A 78 -10.91 -11.39 -21.27
CA SER A 78 -11.65 -12.07 -20.20
C SER A 78 -10.80 -12.22 -18.94
N SER A 79 -11.43 -12.41 -17.78
CA SER A 79 -10.72 -12.66 -16.51
C SER A 79 -9.79 -13.88 -16.60
N ILE A 80 -10.18 -14.90 -17.38
CA ILE A 80 -9.34 -16.08 -17.64
C ILE A 80 -8.08 -15.70 -18.41
N TRP A 81 -8.16 -14.76 -19.36
CA TRP A 81 -6.98 -14.28 -20.10
C TRP A 81 -6.01 -13.56 -19.15
N TYR A 82 -6.51 -12.74 -18.22
CA TYR A 82 -5.66 -12.10 -17.21
C TYR A 82 -4.99 -13.14 -16.30
N LEU A 83 -5.76 -14.09 -15.78
CA LEU A 83 -5.23 -15.14 -14.90
C LEU A 83 -4.14 -15.99 -15.59
N LYS A 84 -4.32 -16.32 -16.87
CA LYS A 84 -3.30 -17.02 -17.66
C LYS A 84 -2.01 -16.23 -17.82
N ASN A 85 -2.11 -14.91 -18.05
CA ASN A 85 -0.95 -14.04 -18.15
C ASN A 85 -0.23 -13.92 -16.80
N ILE A 86 -0.98 -13.73 -15.71
CA ILE A 86 -0.41 -13.68 -14.35
C ILE A 86 0.33 -14.98 -14.02
N TYR A 87 -0.30 -16.13 -14.24
CA TYR A 87 0.33 -17.43 -14.01
C TYR A 87 1.62 -17.60 -14.84
N ARG A 88 1.59 -17.27 -16.13
CA ARG A 88 2.76 -17.40 -17.00
C ARG A 88 3.88 -16.45 -16.59
N PHE A 89 3.53 -15.23 -16.21
CA PHE A 89 4.48 -14.24 -15.71
C PHE A 89 5.20 -14.78 -14.46
N PHE A 90 4.45 -15.23 -13.45
CA PHE A 90 5.05 -15.82 -12.24
C PHE A 90 5.84 -17.08 -12.52
N LYS A 91 5.33 -17.98 -13.38
CA LYS A 91 6.09 -19.17 -13.80
C LYS A 91 7.42 -18.78 -14.44
N LYS A 92 7.45 -17.76 -15.30
CA LYS A 92 8.68 -17.28 -15.94
C LYS A 92 9.64 -16.66 -14.93
N LEU A 93 9.13 -15.93 -13.93
CA LEU A 93 9.95 -15.33 -12.88
C LEU A 93 10.54 -16.37 -11.92
N VAL A 94 9.73 -17.30 -11.43
CA VAL A 94 10.16 -18.28 -10.42
C VAL A 94 11.02 -19.38 -11.04
N VAL A 95 10.62 -19.92 -12.19
CA VAL A 95 11.27 -21.10 -12.78
C VAL A 95 12.38 -20.73 -13.75
N ASN A 96 12.13 -19.78 -14.65
CA ASN A 96 13.06 -19.49 -15.74
C ASN A 96 14.08 -18.40 -15.38
N ASN A 97 13.68 -17.41 -14.59
CA ASN A 97 14.50 -16.24 -14.27
C ASN A 97 14.47 -15.86 -12.77
N PRO A 98 14.83 -16.78 -11.86
CA PRO A 98 14.75 -16.53 -10.40
C PRO A 98 15.61 -15.35 -9.94
N LYS A 99 16.65 -14.98 -10.71
CA LYS A 99 17.47 -13.79 -10.44
C LYS A 99 16.66 -12.50 -10.48
N CYS A 100 15.71 -12.38 -11.41
CA CYS A 100 14.84 -11.22 -11.52
C CYS A 100 13.91 -11.10 -10.31
N LEU A 101 13.39 -12.23 -9.83
CA LEU A 101 12.59 -12.26 -8.60
C LEU A 101 13.42 -11.89 -7.38
N LYS A 102 14.65 -12.41 -7.28
CA LYS A 102 15.55 -12.11 -6.17
C LYS A 102 15.85 -10.62 -6.07
N LEU A 103 16.15 -9.95 -7.19
CA LEU A 103 16.44 -8.51 -7.22
C LEU A 103 15.30 -7.72 -6.59
N LEU A 104 14.06 -8.01 -6.98
CA LEU A 104 12.89 -7.35 -6.42
C LEU A 104 12.67 -7.64 -4.94
N VAL A 105 12.82 -8.91 -4.54
CA VAL A 105 12.63 -9.27 -3.13
C VAL A 105 13.62 -8.48 -2.29
N THR A 106 14.87 -8.36 -2.73
CA THR A 106 15.87 -7.52 -2.08
C THR A 106 15.44 -6.06 -2.00
N GLN A 107 15.03 -5.45 -3.12
CA GLN A 107 14.58 -4.05 -3.15
C GLN A 107 13.35 -3.81 -2.27
N ALA A 108 12.39 -4.75 -2.27
CA ALA A 108 11.20 -4.68 -1.43
C ALA A 108 11.55 -4.80 0.06
N THR A 109 12.49 -5.68 0.41
CA THR A 109 13.01 -5.79 1.77
C THR A 109 13.69 -4.49 2.20
N GLU A 110 14.55 -3.91 1.37
CA GLU A 110 15.20 -2.63 1.65
C GLU A 110 14.20 -1.48 1.84
N LEU A 111 13.11 -1.50 1.05
CA LEU A 111 12.04 -0.50 1.13
C LEU A 111 11.19 -0.65 2.41
N ILE A 112 10.94 -1.87 2.87
CA ILE A 112 10.09 -2.16 4.04
C ILE A 112 10.89 -2.10 5.36
N LYS A 113 12.18 -2.42 5.34
CA LYS A 113 13.08 -2.45 6.50
C LYS A 113 12.97 -1.23 7.44
N PRO A 114 12.99 0.03 6.97
CA PRO A 114 12.88 1.18 7.88
C PRO A 114 11.53 1.25 8.60
N TYR A 115 10.47 0.68 8.02
CA TYR A 115 9.16 0.63 8.66
C TYR A 115 9.08 -0.51 9.68
N SER A 116 9.73 -1.65 9.44
CA SER A 116 9.82 -2.71 10.45
C SER A 116 10.62 -2.25 11.68
N GLU A 117 11.71 -1.51 11.47
CA GLU A 117 12.52 -0.93 12.56
C GLU A 117 11.68 0.07 13.40
N GLN A 118 10.88 0.92 12.74
CA GLN A 118 9.96 1.84 13.43
C GLN A 118 8.85 1.12 14.19
N ILE A 119 8.31 0.02 13.64
CA ILE A 119 7.29 -0.81 14.31
C ILE A 119 7.87 -1.46 15.58
N GLU A 120 9.13 -1.90 15.53
CA GLU A 120 9.84 -2.48 16.67
C GLU A 120 10.17 -1.42 17.73
N GLU A 121 10.73 -0.27 17.33
CA GLU A 121 11.04 0.85 18.24
C GLU A 121 9.79 1.39 18.94
N LEU A 122 8.68 1.50 18.22
CA LEU A 122 7.40 1.90 18.77
C LEU A 122 6.70 0.77 19.52
N GLU A 123 7.28 -0.43 19.60
CA GLU A 123 6.72 -1.63 20.21
C GLU A 123 5.25 -1.85 19.80
N CYS A 124 4.97 -1.70 18.51
CA CYS A 124 3.63 -1.75 17.96
C CYS A 124 3.00 -3.16 17.98
N LEU A 125 3.84 -4.19 18.11
CA LEU A 125 3.47 -5.60 18.11
C LEU A 125 4.16 -6.26 19.31
N GLN A 126 3.48 -6.33 20.46
CA GLN A 126 4.04 -6.98 21.64
C GLN A 126 3.61 -8.45 21.68
N GLU A 127 4.43 -9.32 22.27
CA GLU A 127 4.19 -10.78 22.30
C GLU A 127 2.81 -11.17 22.91
N LYS A 128 2.33 -10.35 23.85
CA LYS A 128 1.00 -10.45 24.47
C LYS A 128 -0.18 -10.10 23.55
N ASP A 129 0.07 -9.54 22.37
CA ASP A 129 -0.94 -9.33 21.33
C ASP A 129 -1.13 -10.59 20.44
N TYR A 130 -0.25 -11.59 20.56
CA TYR A 130 -0.28 -12.83 19.76
C TYR A 130 -0.89 -14.04 20.50
N ILE A 131 -1.02 -13.98 21.83
CA ILE A 131 -1.54 -15.06 22.67
C ILE A 131 -2.91 -14.64 23.20
N LEU A 132 -3.97 -15.20 22.60
CA LEU A 132 -5.36 -15.20 23.10
C LEU A 132 -5.56 -16.33 24.10
#